data_AF-A0A176RVJ6-F1
#
_entry.id   AF-A0A176RVJ6-F1
#
_cell.length_a   1.000
_cell.length_b   1.000
_cell.length_c   1.000
_cell.angle_alpha   90.00
_cell.angle_beta   90.00
_cell.angle_gamma   90.00
#
_symmetry.space_group_name_H-M   'P 1'
#
loop_
_entity.id
_entity.type
_entity.pdbx_description
1 polymer ?
#
loop_
_entity_poly.entity_id
_entity_poly.type
_entity_poly.pdbx_seq_one_letter_code
_entity_poly.pdbx_strand_id
1 'polypeptide(L)'
;MPARSWQQLMANLDDHFGDNAELETEDQKALTDYLVKNAAEFSNHKRSVKIMRSLSKDKTPIRIAEIPYIVRKHDELSSKMVGGNPEVKSLSYCDKCHTRAETGSYSERDINIPGYGPWDDDHSSSFWNRITHSVKDFYNDLVGQDNDSVD
;
A
#
# COMPACT_ATOMS: atom_id res chain seq x y z
N MET A 1 1.15 11.27 4.06
CA MET A 1 2.62 11.24 4.04
C MET A 1 3.15 12.35 4.95
N PRO A 2 4.42 12.30 5.40
CA PRO A 2 5.04 13.44 6.08
C PRO A 2 5.32 14.60 5.10
N ALA A 3 5.46 15.83 5.59
CA ALA A 3 5.63 17.02 4.75
C ALA A 3 6.88 16.91 3.85
N ARG A 4 7.99 16.43 4.42
CA ARG A 4 9.24 16.19 3.68
C ARG A 4 9.08 15.28 2.47
N SER A 5 8.19 14.28 2.57
CA SER A 5 7.90 13.38 1.45
C SER A 5 7.10 14.07 0.35
N TRP A 6 6.12 14.89 0.73
CA TRP A 6 5.35 15.68 -0.24
C TRP A 6 6.24 16.68 -0.98
N GLN A 7 7.13 17.37 -0.26
CA GLN A 7 8.11 18.27 -0.89
C GLN A 7 9.01 17.55 -1.88
N GLN A 8 9.54 16.37 -1.50
CA GLN A 8 10.39 15.59 -2.41
C GLN A 8 9.63 15.10 -3.64
N LEU A 9 8.38 14.64 -3.50
CA LEU A 9 7.55 14.22 -4.63
C LEU A 9 7.23 15.38 -5.57
N MET A 10 6.77 16.50 -5.01
CA MET A 10 6.37 17.66 -5.81
C MET A 10 7.56 18.33 -6.50
N ALA A 11 8.80 18.12 -6.03
CA ALA A 11 10.00 18.67 -6.67
C ALA A 11 10.50 17.86 -7.88
N ASN A 12 9.99 16.64 -8.11
CA ASN A 12 10.46 15.73 -9.17
C ASN A 12 9.26 15.14 -9.95
N LEU A 13 8.36 16.01 -10.42
CA LEU A 13 7.15 15.58 -11.13
C LEU A 13 7.42 15.16 -12.58
N ASP A 14 8.53 15.62 -13.17
CA ASP A 14 9.02 15.23 -14.48
C ASP A 14 9.47 13.75 -14.54
N ASP A 15 9.89 13.19 -13.39
CA ASP A 15 10.16 11.76 -13.19
C ASP A 15 9.28 11.20 -12.07
N HIS A 16 7.97 11.19 -12.32
CA HIS A 16 6.97 10.69 -11.38
C HIS A 16 6.73 9.18 -11.57
N PHE A 17 7.73 8.38 -11.17
CA PHE A 17 7.67 6.91 -11.21
C PHE A 17 7.57 6.32 -12.63
N GLY A 18 8.29 6.91 -13.58
CA GLY A 18 8.27 6.50 -14.99
C GLY A 18 7.16 7.15 -15.82
N ASP A 19 6.48 8.16 -15.27
CA ASP A 19 5.54 9.03 -15.96
C ASP A 19 5.91 10.50 -15.74
N ASN A 20 5.40 11.40 -16.58
CA ASN A 20 5.51 12.84 -16.38
C ASN A 20 4.20 13.37 -15.79
N ALA A 21 4.29 13.90 -14.57
CA ALA A 21 3.19 14.50 -13.82
C ALA A 21 3.41 16.00 -13.56
N GLU A 22 4.21 16.67 -14.40
CA GLU A 22 4.44 18.11 -14.30
C GLU A 22 3.13 18.90 -14.33
N LEU A 23 3.13 20.00 -13.59
CA LEU A 23 2.02 20.93 -13.49
C LEU A 23 2.54 22.33 -13.78
N GLU A 24 1.65 23.24 -14.14
CA GLU A 24 1.98 24.65 -14.18
C GLU A 24 2.50 25.12 -12.82
N THR A 25 3.44 26.07 -12.83
CA THR A 25 4.22 26.45 -11.63
C THR A 25 3.30 26.90 -10.48
N GLU A 26 2.25 27.66 -10.79
CA GLU A 26 1.26 28.11 -9.80
C GLU A 26 0.49 26.95 -9.17
N ASP A 27 0.07 25.97 -9.97
CA ASP A 27 -0.67 24.79 -9.51
C ASP A 27 0.21 23.86 -8.69
N GLN A 28 1.44 23.61 -9.15
CA GLN A 28 2.43 22.83 -8.41
C GLN A 28 2.69 23.46 -7.03
N LYS A 29 2.86 24.78 -6.97
CA LYS A 29 3.05 25.50 -5.70
C LYS A 29 1.83 25.38 -4.80
N ALA A 30 0.63 25.67 -5.32
CA ALA A 30 -0.62 25.62 -4.54
C ALA A 30 -0.88 24.22 -3.99
N LEU A 31 -0.66 23.19 -4.80
CA LEU A 31 -0.82 21.79 -4.39
C LEU A 31 0.25 21.39 -3.36
N THR A 32 1.51 21.79 -3.55
CA THR A 32 2.58 21.55 -2.58
C THR A 32 2.24 22.15 -1.21
N ASP A 33 1.79 23.41 -1.19
CA ASP A 33 1.42 24.12 0.03
C ASP A 33 0.25 23.42 0.75
N TYR A 34 -0.76 22.97 -0.01
CA TYR A 34 -1.89 22.21 0.53
C TYR A 34 -1.43 20.87 1.13
N LEU A 35 -0.61 20.10 0.42
CA LEU A 35 -0.15 18.79 0.87
C LEU A 35 0.74 18.88 2.12
N VAL A 36 1.64 19.87 2.16
CA VAL A 36 2.51 20.12 3.31
C VAL A 36 1.70 20.57 4.53
N LYS A 37 0.76 21.51 4.36
CA LYS A 37 -0.10 22.00 5.44
C LYS A 37 -0.95 20.88 6.06
N ASN A 38 -1.37 19.90 5.26
CA ASN A 38 -2.19 18.77 5.69
C ASN A 38 -1.37 17.47 5.91
N ALA A 39 -0.05 17.58 6.05
CA ALA A 39 0.82 16.42 6.21
C ALA A 39 0.56 15.67 7.53
N ALA A 40 1.01 14.41 7.57
CA ALA A 40 0.67 13.46 8.63
C ALA A 40 1.13 13.92 10.03
N GLU A 41 2.24 14.64 10.14
CA GLU A 41 2.76 15.19 11.40
C GLU A 41 1.90 16.32 11.98
N PHE A 42 1.05 16.96 11.17
CA PHE A 42 0.15 18.03 11.60
C PHE A 42 -1.27 17.53 11.87
N SER A 43 -1.52 16.22 11.74
CA SER A 43 -2.84 15.62 11.87
C SER A 43 -2.95 14.71 13.09
N ASN A 44 -4.04 14.86 13.85
CA ASN A 44 -4.36 14.00 14.99
C ASN A 44 -5.13 12.73 14.60
N HIS A 45 -5.37 12.48 13.30
CA HIS A 45 -6.02 11.25 12.87
C HIS A 45 -5.18 10.02 13.22
N LYS A 46 -5.85 8.96 13.72
CA LYS A 46 -5.22 7.72 14.19
C LYS A 46 -4.20 7.14 13.21
N ARG A 47 -4.50 7.13 11.91
CA ARG A 47 -3.60 6.63 10.86
C ARG A 47 -2.37 7.54 10.68
N SER A 48 -2.55 8.86 10.64
CA SER A 48 -1.46 9.84 10.55
C SER A 48 -0.45 9.68 11.70
N VAL A 49 -0.95 9.59 12.93
CA VAL A 49 -0.11 9.37 14.12
C VAL A 49 0.68 8.06 14.02
N LYS A 50 0.04 6.97 13.58
CA LYS A 50 0.71 5.66 13.43
C LYS A 50 1.75 5.66 12.30
N ILE A 51 1.48 6.35 11.19
CA ILE A 51 2.45 6.57 10.12
C ILE A 51 3.68 7.27 10.69
N MET A 52 3.51 8.42 11.35
CA MET A 52 4.62 9.19 11.90
C MET A 52 5.43 8.42 12.94
N ARG A 53 4.76 7.65 13.81
CA ARG A 53 5.44 6.79 14.80
C ARG A 53 6.23 5.64 14.18
N SER A 54 5.86 5.21 12.98
CA SER A 54 6.56 4.11 12.29
C SER A 54 7.77 4.57 11.49
N LEU A 55 7.91 5.87 11.25
CA LEU A 55 8.97 6.43 10.42
C LEU A 55 10.13 6.93 11.28
N SER A 56 11.35 6.61 10.86
CA SER A 56 12.54 7.27 11.39
C SER A 56 12.62 8.72 10.89
N LYS A 57 13.26 9.60 11.66
CA LYS A 57 13.36 11.04 11.36
C LYS A 57 14.15 11.32 10.07
N ASP A 58 15.11 10.47 9.74
CA ASP A 58 15.99 10.53 8.57
C ASP A 58 15.37 9.90 7.30
N LYS A 59 14.21 9.24 7.41
CA LYS A 59 13.56 8.59 6.26
C LYS A 59 12.53 9.49 5.61
N THR A 60 12.65 9.70 4.31
CA THR A 60 11.68 10.41 3.47
C THR A 60 11.09 9.44 2.45
N PRO A 61 10.07 8.63 2.84
CA PRO A 61 9.47 7.69 1.90
C PRO A 61 8.75 8.46 0.79
N ILE A 62 8.89 8.04 -0.47
CA ILE A 62 8.18 8.66 -1.59
C ILE A 62 6.97 7.84 -2.05
N ARG A 63 6.78 6.62 -1.51
CA ARG A 63 5.57 5.81 -1.74
C ARG A 63 4.84 5.56 -0.43
N ILE A 64 3.51 5.72 -0.44
CA ILE A 64 2.66 5.43 0.73
C ILE A 64 2.75 3.96 1.12
N ALA A 65 2.70 3.06 0.12
CA ALA A 65 2.73 1.61 0.31
C ALA A 65 4.02 1.09 0.98
N GLU A 66 5.11 1.85 0.92
CA GLU A 66 6.41 1.49 1.52
C GLU A 66 6.57 1.98 2.96
N ILE A 67 5.62 2.77 3.48
CA ILE A 67 5.68 3.21 4.88
C ILE A 67 5.58 1.98 5.80
N PRO A 68 6.43 1.83 6.83
CA PRO A 68 6.45 0.64 7.68
C PRO A 68 5.10 0.32 8.36
N TYR A 69 4.34 1.35 8.74
CA TYR A 69 2.97 1.16 9.24
C TYR A 69 2.04 0.52 8.20
N ILE A 70 2.14 0.93 6.94
CA ILE A 70 1.30 0.44 5.85
C ILE A 70 1.72 -0.96 5.44
N VAL A 71 3.02 -1.22 5.29
CA VAL A 71 3.57 -2.57 5.01
C VAL A 71 3.08 -3.57 6.05
N ARG A 72 3.21 -3.26 7.35
CA ARG A 72 2.73 -4.13 8.44
C ARG A 72 1.21 -4.30 8.44
N LYS A 73 0.45 -3.40 7.82
CA LYS A 73 -1.01 -3.54 7.72
C LYS A 73 -1.45 -4.41 6.54
N HIS A 74 -0.53 -4.81 5.68
CA HIS A 74 -0.78 -5.61 4.49
C HIS A 74 0.15 -6.83 4.42
N ASP A 75 0.83 -7.19 5.52
CA ASP A 75 1.83 -8.28 5.54
C ASP A 75 1.21 -9.68 5.49
N GLU A 76 -0.09 -9.80 5.75
CA GLU A 76 -0.89 -11.03 5.61
C GLU A 76 -1.39 -11.27 4.18
N LEU A 77 -1.23 -10.30 3.26
CA LEU A 77 -1.63 -10.46 1.87
C LEU A 77 -0.62 -11.33 1.11
N SER A 78 -1.10 -12.37 0.44
CA SER A 78 -0.25 -13.19 -0.42
C SER A 78 0.12 -12.44 -1.71
N SER A 79 1.22 -12.84 -2.34
CA SER A 79 1.63 -12.30 -3.65
C SER A 79 0.55 -12.49 -4.71
N LYS A 80 -0.20 -13.60 -4.67
CA LYS A 80 -1.31 -13.93 -5.57
C LYS A 80 -2.53 -13.03 -5.40
N MET A 81 -2.73 -12.44 -4.22
CA MET A 81 -3.84 -11.50 -3.97
C MET A 81 -3.56 -10.11 -4.54
N VAL A 82 -2.28 -9.73 -4.68
CA VAL A 82 -1.87 -8.37 -5.07
C VAL A 82 -1.10 -8.37 -6.37
N GLY A 83 0.20 -8.73 -6.35
CA GLY A 83 1.07 -8.64 -7.53
C GLY A 83 0.72 -9.63 -8.63
N GLY A 84 0.24 -10.81 -8.26
CA GLY A 84 -0.28 -11.83 -9.19
C GLY A 84 -1.75 -11.64 -9.57
N ASN A 85 -2.44 -10.65 -8.99
CA ASN A 85 -3.85 -10.39 -9.26
C ASN A 85 -3.99 -9.26 -10.29
N PRO A 86 -4.43 -9.53 -11.53
CA PRO A 86 -4.53 -8.51 -12.58
C PRO A 86 -5.55 -7.40 -12.28
N GLU A 87 -6.51 -7.64 -11.39
CA GLU A 87 -7.53 -6.65 -10.98
C GLU A 87 -7.00 -5.69 -9.90
N VAL A 88 -6.01 -6.12 -9.11
CA VAL A 88 -5.39 -5.31 -8.03
C VAL A 88 -4.05 -4.70 -8.47
N LYS A 89 -3.18 -5.51 -9.09
CA LYS A 89 -1.85 -5.19 -9.64
C LYS A 89 -0.79 -4.80 -8.61
N SER A 90 -1.11 -3.87 -7.70
CA SER A 90 -0.18 -3.40 -6.67
C SER A 90 -0.90 -2.74 -5.49
N LEU A 91 -0.20 -2.59 -4.37
CA LEU A 91 -0.70 -1.85 -3.20
C LEU A 91 -0.87 -0.34 -3.43
N SER A 92 -0.44 0.20 -4.58
CA SER A 92 -0.72 1.59 -4.94
C SER A 92 -2.18 1.82 -5.34
N TYR A 93 -2.91 0.76 -5.74
CA TYR A 93 -4.32 0.81 -6.11
C TYR A 93 -5.23 0.55 -4.91
N CYS A 94 -5.16 1.45 -3.92
CA CYS A 94 -5.83 1.32 -2.62
C CYS A 94 -7.33 1.01 -2.75
N ASP A 95 -7.99 1.63 -3.72
CA ASP A 95 -9.42 1.56 -4.00
C ASP A 95 -9.89 0.19 -4.52
N LYS A 96 -8.97 -0.63 -5.05
CA LYS A 96 -9.31 -1.97 -5.56
C LYS A 96 -9.74 -2.91 -4.45
N CYS A 97 -9.15 -2.78 -3.26
CA CYS A 97 -9.52 -3.57 -2.09
C CYS A 97 -10.33 -2.75 -1.09
N HIS A 98 -9.94 -1.51 -0.81
CA HIS A 98 -10.68 -0.61 0.08
C HIS A 98 -11.75 0.16 -0.71
N THR A 99 -12.92 -0.45 -0.83
CA THR A 99 -14.06 0.06 -1.64
C THR A 99 -14.54 1.48 -1.29
N ARG A 100 -14.13 2.02 -0.13
CA ARG A 100 -14.49 3.36 0.37
C ARG A 100 -13.30 4.31 0.52
N ALA A 101 -12.16 4.00 -0.10
CA ALA A 101 -10.92 4.77 0.03
C ALA A 101 -11.06 6.25 -0.38
N GLU A 102 -11.89 6.55 -1.39
CA GLU A 102 -12.17 7.93 -1.87
C GLU A 102 -12.77 8.83 -0.77
N THR A 103 -13.49 8.23 0.19
CA THR A 103 -14.08 8.93 1.35
C THR A 103 -13.16 8.93 2.57
N GLY A 104 -11.94 8.39 2.44
CA GLY A 104 -10.99 8.25 3.53
C GLY A 104 -11.27 7.07 4.49
N SER A 105 -12.23 6.19 4.16
CA SER A 105 -12.47 4.97 4.93
C SER A 105 -11.54 3.85 4.46
N TYR A 106 -10.79 3.30 5.41
CA TYR A 106 -9.94 2.11 5.26
C TYR A 106 -10.25 1.15 6.42
N SER A 107 -11.53 0.89 6.64
CA SER A 107 -12.00 -0.10 7.60
C SER A 107 -11.78 -1.49 7.03
N GLU A 108 -11.33 -2.44 7.84
CA GLU A 108 -11.13 -3.84 7.43
C GLU A 108 -12.46 -4.47 6.99
N ARG A 109 -13.57 -4.09 7.67
CA ARG A 109 -14.95 -4.50 7.32
C ARG A 109 -15.45 -4.06 5.93
N ASP A 110 -14.82 -3.07 5.32
CA ASP A 110 -15.22 -2.56 3.99
C ASP A 110 -14.29 -3.11 2.88
N ILE A 111 -13.34 -3.99 3.23
CA ILE A 111 -12.38 -4.56 2.27
C ILE A 111 -13.07 -5.67 1.48
N ASN A 112 -12.90 -5.62 0.17
CA ASN A 112 -13.22 -6.72 -0.74
C ASN A 112 -12.11 -6.85 -1.77
N ILE A 113 -11.40 -7.98 -1.75
CA ILE A 113 -10.29 -8.24 -2.68
C ILE A 113 -10.88 -8.89 -3.95
N PRO A 114 -10.73 -8.28 -5.14
CA PRO A 114 -11.19 -8.88 -6.39
C PRO A 114 -10.68 -10.32 -6.58
N GLY A 115 -11.59 -11.25 -6.88
CA GLY A 115 -11.29 -12.68 -7.00
C GLY A 115 -11.20 -13.47 -5.67
N TYR A 116 -11.16 -12.80 -4.52
CA TYR A 116 -11.07 -13.44 -3.19
C TYR A 116 -12.26 -13.12 -2.28
N GLY A 117 -12.97 -12.01 -2.51
CA GLY A 117 -14.16 -11.62 -1.76
C GLY A 117 -13.86 -10.71 -0.55
N PRO A 118 -14.83 -10.55 0.36
CA PRO A 118 -14.67 -9.76 1.58
C PRO A 118 -13.52 -10.24 2.46
N TRP A 119 -12.84 -9.31 3.12
CA TRP A 119 -11.81 -9.66 4.12
C TRP A 119 -12.48 -9.99 5.46
N ASP A 120 -12.38 -11.23 5.91
CA ASP A 120 -12.93 -11.66 7.20
C ASP A 120 -11.90 -11.54 8.33
N ASP A 121 -12.36 -11.01 9.47
CA ASP A 121 -11.55 -10.76 10.68
C ASP A 121 -10.96 -12.03 11.31
N ASP A 122 -11.39 -13.24 10.90
CA ASP A 122 -10.90 -14.52 11.41
C ASP A 122 -9.44 -14.82 11.00
N HIS A 123 -8.93 -14.11 9.98
CA HIS A 123 -7.51 -14.15 9.61
C HIS A 123 -6.60 -13.33 10.53
N SER A 124 -7.15 -12.37 11.29
CA SER A 124 -6.38 -11.51 12.20
C SER A 124 -5.91 -12.20 13.48
N SER A 125 -6.37 -13.44 13.71
CA SER A 125 -5.99 -14.25 14.86
C SER A 125 -4.98 -15.34 14.47
N SER A 126 -3.86 -15.27 15.17
CA SER A 126 -2.88 -16.32 15.41
C SER A 126 -1.71 -16.42 14.41
N PHE A 127 -0.54 -16.12 14.98
CA PHE A 127 0.77 -16.73 14.76
C PHE A 127 0.78 -18.13 14.07
N TRP A 128 -0.25 -18.96 14.24
CA TRP A 128 -0.39 -20.27 13.61
C TRP A 128 -0.78 -20.22 12.12
N ASN A 129 -1.58 -19.25 11.67
CA ASN A 129 -1.91 -19.07 10.25
C ASN A 129 -0.69 -18.65 9.42
N ARG A 130 0.27 -17.95 10.02
CA ARG A 130 1.54 -17.55 9.40
C ARG A 130 2.47 -18.74 9.12
N ILE A 131 2.43 -19.77 9.96
CA ILE A 131 3.19 -21.02 9.73
C ILE A 131 2.51 -21.85 8.64
N THR A 132 1.18 -21.98 8.69
CA THR A 132 0.44 -22.83 7.75
C THR A 132 0.40 -22.25 6.33
N HIS A 133 0.24 -20.94 6.16
CA HIS A 133 0.29 -20.30 4.83
C HIS A 133 1.70 -20.36 4.23
N SER A 134 2.75 -20.09 5.00
CA SER A 134 4.13 -20.19 4.50
C SER A 134 4.48 -21.60 4.02
N VAL A 135 3.96 -22.65 4.65
CA VAL A 135 4.17 -24.04 4.23
C VAL A 135 3.31 -24.40 3.01
N LYS A 136 2.07 -23.90 2.96
CA LYS A 136 1.13 -24.18 1.86
C LYS A 136 1.51 -23.45 0.56
N ASP A 137 1.99 -22.21 0.66
CA ASP A 137 2.51 -21.45 -0.47
C ASP A 137 3.84 -22.04 -0.96
N PHE A 138 4.75 -22.41 -0.06
CA PHE A 138 5.97 -23.13 -0.41
C PHE A 138 5.70 -24.48 -1.09
N TYR A 139 4.73 -25.26 -0.59
CA TYR A 139 4.32 -26.52 -1.21
C TYR A 139 3.71 -26.30 -2.60
N ASN A 140 2.85 -25.30 -2.79
CA ASN A 140 2.24 -25.01 -4.08
C ASN A 140 3.25 -24.47 -5.11
N ASP A 141 4.26 -23.72 -4.67
CA ASP A 141 5.35 -23.25 -5.54
C ASP A 141 6.29 -24.41 -5.94
N LEU A 142 6.51 -25.39 -5.06
CA LEU A 142 7.25 -26.62 -5.40
C LEU A 142 6.49 -27.50 -6.37
N VAL A 143 5.18 -27.70 -6.16
CA VAL A 143 4.37 -28.59 -7.00
C VAL A 143 3.94 -27.92 -8.32
N GLY A 144 3.95 -26.58 -8.39
CA GLY A 144 3.59 -25.81 -9.59
C GLY A 144 4.67 -25.73 -10.68
N GLN A 145 5.89 -26.23 -10.44
CA GLN A 145 7.00 -26.18 -11.41
C GLN A 145 7.21 -27.46 -12.23
N ASP A 146 6.46 -28.55 -11.97
CA ASP A 146 6.69 -29.86 -12.61
C ASP A 146 5.59 -30.25 -13.61
N ASN A 147 5.18 -29.37 -14.53
CA ASN A 147 4.24 -29.75 -15.60
C ASN A 147 4.53 -29.15 -16.99
N ASP A 148 5.75 -28.69 -17.26
CA ASP A 148 6.19 -28.34 -18.63
C ASP A 148 7.52 -29.03 -18.95
N SER A 149 7.47 -30.33 -19.27
CA SER A 149 8.45 -31.01 -20.16
C SER A 149 8.18 -32.51 -20.29
N VAL A 150 7.15 -32.90 -21.04
CA VAL A 150 7.17 -34.13 -21.85
C VAL A 150 6.32 -33.92 -23.11
N ASP A 151 6.96 -33.42 -24.17
CA ASP A 151 7.03 -34.01 -25.53
C ASP A 151 7.67 -33.01 -26.52
#